data_AF-A0A914RAE8-F1
#
_entry.id   AF-A0A914RAE8-F1
#
_cell.length_a   1.000
_cell.length_b   1.000
_cell.length_c   1.000
_cell.angle_alpha   90.00
_cell.angle_beta   90.00
_cell.angle_gamma   90.00
#
_symmetry.space_group_name_H-M   'P 1'
#
loop_
_entity.id
_entity.type
_entity.pdbx_description
1 polymer ?
#
loop_
_entity_poly.entity_id
_entity_poly.type
_entity_poly.pdbx_seq_one_letter_code
_entity_poly.pdbx_strand_id
1 'polypeptide(L)'
;MYYDIVLKYSETHLMLYPYHLSDIVVRELRVTPFSYYINIMMGLMNAEKSYDALPNFAAADAMRLLGIGRNQYIELMNQNRCNRKLFRRNRSLRELLPAKPVTVFIEPWWLLCPGSILESDIKLLSKDEKDILDLLLDEGPQVVGTLDASLVQSLYNRGLTYLDVPVKDDDFIFGNLSLTVNIDQIREQHGYRFCRNNANADNGSLAWSVCCFPKFCAHLGI
;
A
#
# COMPACT_ATOMS: atom_id res chain seq x y z
N MET A 1 7.99 -21.14 5.63
CA MET A 1 7.01 -21.58 4.60
C MET A 1 7.43 -21.00 3.25
N TYR A 2 6.97 -21.54 2.10
CA TYR A 2 7.37 -21.05 0.77
C TYR A 2 7.21 -19.53 0.60
N TYR A 3 6.06 -18.98 1.03
CA TYR A 3 5.76 -17.56 0.90
C TYR A 3 6.65 -16.65 1.75
N ASP A 4 7.18 -17.13 2.89
CA ASP A 4 8.17 -16.37 3.68
C ASP A 4 9.45 -16.12 2.87
N ILE A 5 9.91 -17.15 2.14
CA ILE A 5 11.13 -17.07 1.34
C ILE A 5 10.91 -16.10 0.18
N VAL A 6 9.77 -16.20 -0.51
CA VAL A 6 9.39 -15.28 -1.59
C VAL A 6 9.35 -13.85 -1.07
N LEU A 7 8.64 -13.60 0.03
CA LEU A 7 8.52 -12.26 0.59
C LEU A 7 9.87 -11.71 1.03
N LYS A 8 10.72 -12.54 1.65
CA LYS A 8 12.06 -12.13 2.07
C LYS A 8 12.98 -11.83 0.89
N TYR A 9 12.88 -12.63 -0.17
CA TYR A 9 13.59 -12.37 -1.42
C TYR A 9 13.15 -11.03 -2.01
N SER A 10 11.84 -10.78 -2.10
CA SER A 10 11.29 -9.51 -2.61
C SER A 10 11.76 -8.30 -1.80
N GLU A 11 11.75 -8.37 -0.47
CA GLU A 11 12.25 -7.29 0.39
C GLU A 11 13.74 -6.98 0.12
N THR A 12 14.57 -8.03 0.05
CA THR A 12 16.04 -7.88 -0.11
C THR A 12 16.42 -7.35 -1.48
N HIS A 13 15.59 -7.60 -2.49
CA HIS A 13 15.75 -7.10 -3.87
C HIS A 13 14.95 -5.83 -4.14
N LEU A 14 14.36 -5.20 -3.11
CA LEU A 14 13.61 -3.93 -3.19
C LEU A 14 12.42 -4.00 -4.16
N MET A 15 11.82 -5.17 -4.30
CA MET A 15 10.74 -5.41 -5.25
C MET A 15 9.43 -4.80 -4.77
N LEU A 16 8.53 -4.54 -5.73
CA LEU A 16 7.13 -4.18 -5.47
C LEU A 16 6.47 -5.21 -4.54
N TYR A 17 5.62 -4.76 -3.62
CA TYR A 17 4.84 -5.67 -2.78
C TYR A 17 4.02 -6.63 -3.66
N PRO A 18 4.00 -7.95 -3.38
CA PRO A 18 3.32 -8.93 -4.22
C PRO A 18 1.80 -8.88 -4.01
N TYR A 19 1.14 -7.88 -4.57
CA TYR A 19 -0.30 -7.63 -4.35
C TYR A 19 -1.20 -8.79 -4.78
N HIS A 20 -0.78 -9.61 -5.74
CA HIS A 20 -1.52 -10.80 -6.16
C HIS A 20 -1.55 -11.89 -5.08
N LEU A 21 -0.66 -11.82 -4.08
CA LEU A 21 -0.59 -12.71 -2.92
C LEU A 21 -1.05 -12.02 -1.63
N SER A 22 -1.69 -10.84 -1.71
CA SER A 22 -2.09 -10.06 -0.52
C SER A 22 -2.95 -10.89 0.45
N ASP A 23 -3.81 -11.75 -0.06
CA ASP A 23 -4.65 -12.63 0.74
C ASP A 23 -3.81 -13.53 1.66
N ILE A 24 -2.81 -14.20 1.12
CA ILE A 24 -1.91 -15.08 1.85
C ILE A 24 -0.94 -14.25 2.71
N VAL A 25 -0.32 -13.22 2.15
CA VAL A 25 0.73 -12.45 2.82
C VAL A 25 0.17 -11.65 4.01
N VAL A 26 -1.02 -11.06 3.87
CA VAL A 26 -1.63 -10.31 4.98
C VAL A 26 -2.24 -11.25 6.02
N ARG A 27 -2.92 -12.33 5.61
CA ARG A 27 -3.62 -13.22 6.56
C ARG A 27 -2.68 -14.20 7.26
N GLU A 28 -1.81 -14.87 6.51
CA GLU A 28 -0.94 -15.93 7.03
C GLU A 28 0.37 -15.36 7.60
N LEU A 29 0.97 -14.37 6.93
CA LEU A 29 2.27 -13.82 7.34
C LEU A 29 2.15 -12.54 8.17
N ARG A 30 0.94 -11.97 8.30
CA ARG A 30 0.69 -10.68 8.99
C ARG A 30 1.55 -9.53 8.44
N VAL A 31 1.83 -9.54 7.14
CA VAL A 31 2.58 -8.48 6.47
C VAL A 31 1.66 -7.67 5.56
N THR A 32 1.31 -6.47 5.99
CA THR A 32 0.59 -5.50 5.16
C THR A 32 1.55 -4.82 4.18
N PRO A 33 1.06 -4.23 3.08
CA PRO A 33 1.88 -3.40 2.22
C PRO A 33 2.65 -2.33 3.01
N PHE A 34 1.98 -1.71 3.99
CA PHE A 34 2.62 -0.74 4.87
C PHE A 34 3.80 -1.32 5.65
N SER A 35 3.62 -2.45 6.35
CA SER A 35 4.73 -3.04 7.13
C SER A 35 5.86 -3.55 6.24
N TYR A 36 5.56 -4.06 5.05
CA TYR A 36 6.55 -4.45 4.04
C TYR A 36 7.44 -3.27 3.63
N TYR A 37 6.85 -2.12 3.28
CA TYR A 37 7.65 -0.95 2.89
C TYR A 37 8.41 -0.33 4.06
N ILE A 38 7.89 -0.42 5.29
CA ILE A 38 8.67 -0.05 6.48
C ILE A 38 9.92 -0.92 6.60
N ASN A 39 9.81 -2.24 6.40
CA ASN A 39 10.96 -3.15 6.43
C ASN A 39 12.00 -2.81 5.34
N ILE A 40 11.54 -2.52 4.12
CA ILE A 40 12.41 -2.06 3.02
C ILE A 40 13.15 -0.78 3.42
N MET A 41 12.45 0.22 3.94
CA MET A 41 13.08 1.48 4.37
C MET A 41 14.11 1.25 5.47
N MET A 42 13.80 0.43 6.48
CA MET A 42 14.76 0.05 7.51
C MET A 42 15.99 -0.64 6.91
N GLY A 43 15.80 -1.53 5.94
CA GLY A 43 16.87 -2.21 5.22
C GLY A 43 17.79 -1.24 4.46
N LEU A 44 17.20 -0.31 3.69
CA LEU A 44 17.93 0.73 2.97
C LEU A 44 18.74 1.62 3.92
N MET A 45 18.13 2.08 5.01
CA MET A 45 18.80 2.94 5.99
C MET A 45 19.93 2.23 6.72
N ASN A 46 19.74 0.97 7.12
CA ASN A 46 20.77 0.16 7.75
C ASN A 46 21.95 -0.12 6.82
N ALA A 47 21.68 -0.35 5.53
CA ALA A 47 22.70 -0.56 4.51
C ALA A 47 23.29 0.75 3.96
N GLU A 48 22.84 1.91 4.47
CA GLU A 48 23.20 3.25 3.99
C GLU A 48 23.05 3.44 2.46
N LYS A 49 22.06 2.77 1.86
CA LYS A 49 21.77 2.86 0.42
C LYS A 49 20.96 4.13 0.10
N SER A 50 21.15 4.65 -1.11
CA SER A 50 20.32 5.74 -1.63
C SER A 50 18.88 5.28 -1.85
N TYR A 51 17.93 6.19 -1.68
CA TYR A 51 16.53 5.98 -2.07
C TYR A 51 16.39 5.64 -3.56
N ASP A 52 17.31 6.14 -4.40
CA ASP A 52 17.33 5.91 -5.84
C ASP A 52 17.58 4.44 -6.23
N ALA A 53 17.88 3.56 -5.26
CA ALA A 53 17.94 2.12 -5.47
C ALA A 53 16.55 1.46 -5.61
N LEU A 54 15.47 2.14 -5.21
CA LEU A 54 14.11 1.61 -5.33
C LEU A 54 13.65 1.64 -6.80
N PRO A 55 13.09 0.54 -7.32
CA PRO A 55 12.34 0.57 -8.58
C PRO A 55 11.19 1.59 -8.52
N ASN A 56 10.85 2.19 -9.66
CA ASN A 56 9.86 3.27 -9.74
C ASN A 56 8.51 2.92 -9.07
N PHE A 57 7.97 1.73 -9.30
CA PHE A 57 6.71 1.31 -8.67
C PHE A 57 6.84 1.10 -7.16
N ALA A 58 7.98 0.59 -6.70
CA ALA A 58 8.25 0.46 -5.26
C ALA A 58 8.41 1.83 -4.58
N ALA A 59 9.05 2.79 -5.25
CA ALA A 59 9.16 4.17 -4.78
C ALA A 59 7.78 4.87 -4.73
N ALA A 60 6.96 4.68 -5.77
CA ALA A 60 5.60 5.21 -5.81
C ALA A 60 4.74 4.67 -4.64
N ASP A 61 4.84 3.37 -4.34
CA ASP A 61 4.15 2.78 -3.21
C ASP A 61 4.69 3.23 -1.86
N ALA A 62 6.01 3.34 -1.72
CA ALA A 62 6.61 3.89 -0.51
C ALA A 62 6.12 5.33 -0.25
N MET A 63 6.00 6.15 -1.29
CA MET A 63 5.43 7.49 -1.18
C MET A 63 3.94 7.43 -0.79
N ARG A 64 3.14 6.60 -1.47
CA ARG A 64 1.70 6.49 -1.22
C ARG A 64 1.36 5.93 0.17
N LEU A 65 2.09 4.93 0.64
CA LEU A 65 1.80 4.21 1.89
C LEU A 65 2.49 4.85 3.10
N LEU A 66 3.74 5.30 2.94
CA LEU A 66 4.54 5.83 4.06
C LEU A 66 4.63 7.35 4.05
N GLY A 67 4.36 8.00 2.91
CA GLY A 67 4.65 9.44 2.75
C GLY A 67 6.15 9.74 2.62
N ILE A 68 6.96 8.72 2.30
CA ILE A 68 8.41 8.86 2.20
C ILE A 68 8.80 8.87 0.72
N GLY A 69 9.00 10.09 0.21
CA GLY A 69 9.69 10.33 -1.06
C GLY A 69 11.20 10.45 -0.88
N ARG A 70 11.89 10.70 -2.00
CA ARG A 70 13.36 10.84 -2.04
C ARG A 70 13.90 11.86 -1.04
N ASN A 71 13.29 13.04 -0.98
CA ASN A 71 13.75 14.13 -0.10
C ASN A 71 13.48 13.80 1.37
N GLN A 72 12.29 13.27 1.69
CA GLN A 72 11.95 12.83 3.04
C GLN A 72 12.91 11.74 3.52
N TYR A 73 13.29 10.80 2.65
CA TYR A 73 14.29 9.78 3.00
C TYR A 73 15.66 10.39 3.31
N ILE A 74 16.13 11.37 2.52
CA ILE A 74 17.41 12.06 2.78
C ILE A 74 17.38 12.74 4.15
N GLU A 75 16.28 13.42 4.48
CA GLU A 75 16.08 14.06 5.78
C GLU A 75 16.12 13.02 6.92
N LEU A 76 15.42 11.89 6.79
CA LEU A 76 15.43 10.80 7.76
C LEU A 76 16.85 10.21 7.95
N MET A 77 17.59 10.02 6.87
CA MET A 77 18.98 9.53 6.93
C MET A 77 19.91 10.50 7.65
N ASN A 78 19.74 11.81 7.42
CA ASN A 78 20.50 12.84 8.12
C ASN A 78 20.15 12.86 9.62
N GLN A 79 18.86 12.77 9.96
CA GLN A 79 18.42 12.68 11.36
C GLN A 79 19.01 11.44 12.05
N ASN A 80 19.01 10.28 11.39
CA ASN A 80 19.60 9.05 11.91
C ASN A 80 21.11 9.20 12.17
N ARG A 81 21.86 9.81 11.24
CA ARG A 81 23.30 10.08 11.39
C ARG A 81 23.60 11.08 12.50
N CYS A 82 22.79 12.13 12.65
CA CYS A 82 22.94 13.14 13.70
C CYS A 82 22.63 12.58 15.09
N ASN A 83 21.59 11.75 15.21
CA ASN A 83 21.22 11.12 16.48
C ASN A 83 22.33 10.20 17.02
N ARG A 84 23.03 9.45 16.14
CA ARG A 84 24.20 8.64 16.54
C ARG A 84 25.34 9.47 17.13
N LYS A 85 25.46 10.75 16.74
CA LYS A 85 26.57 11.63 17.15
C LYS A 85 26.27 12.45 18.40
N LEU A 86 25.03 12.88 18.61
CA LEU A 86 24.69 13.90 19.62
C LEU A 86 24.12 13.31 20.92
N PHE A 87 23.44 12.16 20.85
CA PHE A 87 22.85 11.51 22.02
C PHE A 87 23.27 10.04 22.03
N ARG A 88 23.91 9.57 23.11
CA ARG A 88 24.23 8.14 23.36
C ARG A 88 22.99 7.23 23.49
N ARG A 89 21.83 7.67 22.99
CA ARG A 89 20.57 6.94 23.01
C ARG A 89 20.33 6.42 21.59
N ASN A 90 20.58 5.13 21.38
CA ASN A 90 20.23 4.43 20.15
C ASN A 90 18.69 4.41 20.02
N ARG A 91 18.09 5.46 19.43
CA ARG A 91 16.70 5.37 18.97
C ARG A 91 16.64 4.31 17.88
N SER A 92 15.70 3.39 17.98
CA SER A 92 15.50 2.39 16.94
C SER A 92 15.09 3.08 15.63
N LEU A 93 15.53 2.58 14.47
CA LEU A 93 15.07 3.13 13.17
C LEU A 93 13.55 3.14 13.05
N ARG A 94 12.88 2.22 13.74
CA ARG A 94 11.43 2.13 13.78
C ARG A 94 10.78 3.39 14.38
N GLU A 95 11.45 4.07 15.30
CA GLU A 95 10.97 5.33 15.89
C GLU A 95 11.09 6.53 14.94
N LEU A 96 11.96 6.45 13.93
CA LEU A 96 12.10 7.50 12.91
C LEU A 96 11.08 7.35 11.78
N LEU A 97 10.58 6.12 11.57
CA LEU A 97 9.65 5.82 10.50
C LEU A 97 8.18 5.98 10.95
N PRO A 98 7.25 6.20 10.01
CA PRO A 98 5.83 6.29 10.32
C PRO A 98 5.31 5.05 11.06
N ALA A 99 4.47 5.28 12.06
CA ALA A 99 3.83 4.20 12.83
C ALA A 99 2.55 3.68 12.17
N LYS A 100 1.91 4.50 11.33
CA LYS A 100 0.66 4.21 10.63
C LYS A 100 0.79 4.61 9.15
N PRO A 101 0.00 3.99 8.25
CA PRO A 101 -0.08 4.40 6.86
C PRO A 101 -0.50 5.86 6.72
N VAL A 102 -0.11 6.49 5.61
CA VAL A 102 -0.71 7.75 5.19
C VAL A 102 -2.21 7.55 4.98
N THR A 103 -3.01 8.50 5.48
CA THR A 103 -4.45 8.50 5.23
C THR A 103 -4.70 8.64 3.74
N VAL A 104 -5.35 7.64 3.15
CA VAL A 104 -5.71 7.61 1.73
C VAL A 104 -7.21 7.85 1.57
N PHE A 105 -7.60 8.35 0.40
CA PHE A 105 -9.00 8.32 0.01
C PHE A 105 -9.35 6.88 -0.38
N ILE A 106 -10.20 6.23 0.40
CA ILE A 106 -10.66 4.87 0.14
C ILE A 106 -11.92 4.98 -0.73
N GLU A 107 -11.84 4.45 -1.94
CA GLU A 107 -12.97 4.49 -2.87
C GLU A 107 -14.08 3.52 -2.45
N PRO A 108 -15.36 3.89 -2.63
CA PRO A 108 -16.49 3.09 -2.17
C PRO A 108 -16.65 1.76 -2.92
N TRP A 109 -16.02 1.60 -4.08
CA TRP A 109 -16.10 0.37 -4.88
C TRP A 109 -14.95 -0.61 -4.60
N TRP A 110 -14.00 -0.24 -3.74
CA TRP A 110 -12.95 -1.15 -3.28
C TRP A 110 -13.52 -2.20 -2.33
N LEU A 111 -12.78 -3.29 -2.17
CA LEU A 111 -13.08 -4.34 -1.22
C LEU A 111 -12.24 -4.14 0.06
N LEU A 112 -12.91 -4.25 1.20
CA LEU A 112 -12.27 -4.41 2.50
C LEU A 112 -12.10 -5.90 2.76
N CYS A 113 -10.86 -6.34 2.98
CA CYS A 113 -10.53 -7.74 3.23
C CYS A 113 -10.01 -7.92 4.66
N PRO A 114 -10.34 -9.05 5.34
CA PRO A 114 -9.78 -9.35 6.64
C PRO A 114 -8.28 -9.66 6.54
N GLY A 115 -7.49 -9.09 7.44
CA GLY A 115 -6.08 -9.44 7.62
C GLY A 115 -5.89 -10.53 8.67
N SER A 116 -4.68 -10.61 9.22
CA SER A 116 -4.38 -11.48 10.36
C SER A 116 -4.84 -10.80 11.65
N ILE A 117 -5.81 -11.39 12.37
CA ILE A 117 -6.41 -10.81 13.58
C ILE A 117 -6.08 -11.72 14.78
N LEU A 118 -5.49 -11.14 15.82
CA LEU A 118 -5.16 -11.84 17.07
C LEU A 118 -6.09 -11.40 18.21
N GLU A 119 -6.20 -12.21 19.26
CA GLU A 119 -7.03 -11.91 20.44
C GLU A 119 -6.65 -10.56 21.09
N SER A 120 -5.37 -10.21 21.08
CA SER A 120 -4.88 -8.92 21.58
C SER A 120 -5.40 -7.74 20.77
N ASP A 121 -5.61 -7.92 19.47
CA ASP A 121 -6.10 -6.87 18.58
C ASP A 121 -7.57 -6.55 18.86
N ILE A 122 -8.36 -7.58 19.16
CA ILE A 122 -9.79 -7.52 19.47
C ILE A 122 -10.04 -6.75 20.78
N LYS A 123 -9.17 -6.91 21.78
CA LYS A 123 -9.30 -6.22 23.08
C LYS A 123 -9.27 -4.69 22.97
N LEU A 124 -8.66 -4.17 21.91
CA LEU A 124 -8.46 -2.74 21.67
C LEU A 124 -9.48 -2.14 20.69
N LEU A 125 -10.52 -2.88 20.33
CA LEU A 125 -11.55 -2.46 19.37
C LEU A 125 -12.84 -2.02 20.07
N SER A 126 -13.48 -1.00 19.49
CA SER A 126 -14.87 -0.64 19.77
C SER A 126 -15.83 -1.78 19.35
N LYS A 127 -17.09 -1.68 19.76
CA LYS A 127 -18.11 -2.66 19.36
C LYS A 127 -18.32 -2.65 17.84
N ASP A 128 -18.50 -1.47 17.27
CA ASP A 128 -18.80 -1.33 15.84
C ASP A 128 -17.64 -1.82 14.96
N GLU A 129 -16.38 -1.62 15.38
CA GLU A 129 -15.23 -2.19 14.68
C GLU A 129 -15.19 -3.72 14.75
N LYS A 130 -15.61 -4.32 15.88
CA LYS A 130 -15.71 -5.78 16.01
C LYS A 130 -16.80 -6.33 15.11
N ASP A 131 -17.96 -5.70 15.09
CA ASP A 131 -19.09 -6.12 14.26
C ASP A 131 -18.69 -6.15 12.76
N ILE A 132 -17.87 -5.19 12.29
CA ILE A 132 -17.31 -5.22 10.93
C ILE A 132 -16.29 -6.36 10.74
N LEU A 133 -15.41 -6.60 11.71
CA LEU A 133 -14.45 -7.70 11.61
C LEU A 133 -15.14 -9.05 11.59
N ASP A 134 -16.15 -9.25 12.42
CA ASP A 134 -16.95 -10.48 12.47
C ASP A 134 -17.64 -10.70 11.12
N LEU A 135 -18.26 -9.66 10.54
CA LEU A 135 -18.81 -9.71 9.18
C LEU A 135 -17.76 -10.12 8.13
N LEU A 136 -16.56 -9.55 8.19
CA LEU A 136 -15.48 -9.88 7.24
C LEU A 136 -14.95 -11.32 7.40
N LEU A 137 -14.97 -11.85 8.62
CA LEU A 137 -14.51 -13.21 8.92
C LEU A 137 -15.55 -14.25 8.53
N ASP A 138 -16.84 -13.96 8.72
CA ASP A 138 -17.95 -14.87 8.43
C ASP A 138 -18.32 -14.86 6.93
N GLU A 139 -18.48 -13.67 6.34
CA GLU A 139 -18.99 -13.51 4.97
C GLU A 139 -17.88 -13.21 3.94
N GLY A 140 -16.65 -12.96 4.40
CA GLY A 140 -15.52 -12.61 3.55
C GLY A 140 -15.48 -11.13 3.15
N PRO A 141 -14.70 -10.77 2.12
CA PRO A 141 -14.49 -9.38 1.72
C PRO A 141 -15.78 -8.62 1.41
N GLN A 142 -15.89 -7.39 1.91
CA GLN A 142 -17.06 -6.53 1.74
C GLN A 142 -16.74 -5.29 0.91
N VAL A 143 -17.72 -4.77 0.17
CA VAL A 143 -17.57 -3.52 -0.58
C VAL A 143 -17.49 -2.34 0.40
N VAL A 144 -16.48 -1.48 0.27
CA VAL A 144 -16.26 -0.37 1.22
C VAL A 144 -17.47 0.57 1.31
N GLY A 145 -18.13 0.85 0.18
CA GLY A 145 -19.26 1.77 0.11
C GLY A 145 -20.51 1.32 0.87
N THR A 146 -20.54 0.07 1.34
CA THR A 146 -21.63 -0.44 2.20
C THR A 146 -21.32 -0.35 3.69
N LEU A 147 -20.12 0.12 4.06
CA LEU A 147 -19.63 0.19 5.43
C LEU A 147 -19.41 1.65 5.86
N ASP A 148 -19.32 1.88 7.18
CA ASP A 148 -18.97 3.20 7.71
C ASP A 148 -17.51 3.55 7.38
N ALA A 149 -17.31 4.68 6.69
CA ALA A 149 -15.99 5.11 6.21
C ALA A 149 -14.97 5.34 7.34
N SER A 150 -15.42 5.80 8.52
CA SER A 150 -14.53 6.06 9.65
C SER A 150 -14.03 4.75 10.27
N LEU A 151 -14.90 3.74 10.37
CA LEU A 151 -14.54 2.41 10.85
C LEU A 151 -13.62 1.70 9.86
N VAL A 152 -13.90 1.78 8.55
CA VAL A 152 -13.03 1.25 7.48
C VAL A 152 -11.62 1.84 7.59
N GLN A 153 -11.53 3.17 7.70
CA GLN A 153 -10.25 3.87 7.82
C GLN A 153 -9.51 3.48 9.11
N SER A 154 -10.22 3.33 10.23
CA SER A 154 -9.65 2.91 11.52
C SER A 154 -9.04 1.51 11.43
N LEU A 155 -9.81 0.54 10.92
CA LEU A 155 -9.36 -0.85 10.78
C LEU A 155 -8.17 -0.98 9.83
N TYR A 156 -8.19 -0.26 8.71
CA TYR A 156 -7.07 -0.20 7.75
C TYR A 156 -5.81 0.39 8.39
N ASN A 157 -5.95 1.53 9.11
CA ASN A 157 -4.82 2.19 9.76
C ASN A 157 -4.20 1.35 10.89
N ARG A 158 -4.99 0.45 11.50
CA ARG A 158 -4.52 -0.53 12.51
C ARG A 158 -3.86 -1.76 11.87
N GLY A 159 -3.95 -1.90 10.54
CA GLY A 159 -3.41 -3.03 9.80
C GLY A 159 -4.17 -4.34 10.04
N LEU A 160 -5.41 -4.27 10.54
CA LEU A 160 -6.26 -5.44 10.75
C LEU A 160 -7.01 -5.85 9.48
N THR A 161 -7.17 -4.92 8.56
CA THR A 161 -7.75 -5.14 7.25
C THR A 161 -6.79 -4.64 6.18
N TYR A 162 -6.99 -5.11 4.96
CA TYR A 162 -6.33 -4.57 3.78
C TYR A 162 -7.36 -4.25 2.71
N LEU A 163 -6.98 -3.36 1.80
CA LEU A 163 -7.84 -2.93 0.71
C LEU A 163 -7.47 -3.71 -0.54
N ASP A 164 -8.50 -4.18 -1.23
CA ASP A 164 -8.37 -4.84 -2.51
C ASP A 164 -9.20 -4.14 -3.59
N VAL A 165 -8.69 -4.17 -4.83
CA VAL A 165 -9.35 -3.61 -6.00
C VAL A 165 -9.92 -4.78 -6.79
N PRO A 166 -11.26 -4.91 -6.87
CA PRO A 166 -11.85 -5.96 -7.67
C PRO A 166 -11.50 -5.72 -9.14
N VAL A 167 -10.92 -6.75 -9.77
CA VAL A 167 -10.59 -6.76 -11.20
C VAL A 167 -11.44 -7.82 -11.87
N LYS A 168 -12.14 -7.44 -12.94
CA LYS A 168 -12.96 -8.32 -13.77
C LYS A 168 -12.29 -8.57 -15.12
N ASP A 169 -12.69 -9.65 -15.79
CA ASP A 169 -12.14 -10.04 -17.09
C ASP A 169 -12.41 -9.00 -18.20
N ASP A 170 -13.45 -8.18 -18.03
CA ASP A 170 -13.83 -7.10 -18.93
C ASP A 170 -13.23 -5.73 -18.56
N ASP A 171 -12.36 -5.66 -17.54
CA ASP A 171 -11.71 -4.41 -17.17
C ASP A 171 -10.61 -4.03 -18.16
N PHE A 172 -10.68 -2.79 -18.66
CA PHE A 172 -9.69 -2.22 -19.56
C PHE A 172 -8.90 -1.12 -18.87
N ILE A 173 -7.65 -0.97 -19.30
CA ILE A 173 -6.78 0.07 -18.79
C ILE A 173 -6.70 1.22 -19.79
N PHE A 174 -7.24 2.36 -19.41
CA PHE A 174 -7.18 3.57 -20.23
C PHE A 174 -5.91 4.36 -19.87
N GLY A 175 -4.95 4.40 -20.79
CA GLY A 175 -3.84 5.36 -20.76
C GLY A 175 -4.25 6.62 -21.53
N ASN A 176 -4.42 7.75 -20.86
CA ASN A 176 -4.71 9.01 -21.54
C ASN A 176 -3.37 9.58 -22.06
N LEU A 177 -2.99 9.23 -23.30
CA LEU A 177 -1.78 9.74 -23.94
C LEU A 177 -2.09 11.05 -24.69
N SER A 178 -2.29 12.13 -23.94
CA SER A 178 -2.39 13.48 -24.52
C SER A 178 -1.04 14.18 -24.54
N LEU A 179 -0.01 13.54 -25.11
CA LEU A 179 1.20 14.23 -25.55
C LEU A 179 1.72 13.52 -26.79
N THR A 180 1.89 14.26 -27.89
CA THR A 180 2.60 13.83 -29.10
C THR A 180 4.05 13.53 -28.70
N VAL A 181 4.34 12.31 -28.29
CA VAL A 181 5.69 11.83 -27.98
C VAL A 181 5.89 10.53 -28.74
N ASN A 182 6.99 10.52 -29.49
CA ASN A 182 7.43 9.44 -30.35
C ASN A 182 7.51 8.12 -29.55
N ILE A 183 6.91 7.07 -30.11
CA ILE A 183 6.60 5.79 -29.45
C ILE A 183 7.85 5.05 -28.91
N ASP A 184 9.04 5.43 -29.38
CA ASP A 184 10.32 4.86 -28.96
C ASP A 184 10.87 5.44 -27.63
N GLN A 185 10.33 6.56 -27.13
CA GLN A 185 10.72 7.14 -25.83
C GLN A 185 9.85 6.66 -24.64
N ILE A 186 8.73 5.96 -24.90
CA ILE A 186 7.74 5.55 -23.89
C ILE A 186 8.00 4.10 -23.42
N ARG A 187 9.26 3.75 -23.18
CA ARG A 187 9.63 2.55 -22.41
C ARG A 187 10.12 2.87 -21.00
N GLU A 188 10.27 4.14 -20.64
CA GLU A 188 10.95 4.50 -19.39
C GLU A 188 10.19 5.37 -18.39
N GLN A 189 9.15 6.13 -18.75
CA GLN A 189 8.58 7.07 -17.76
C GLN A 189 7.06 7.19 -17.84
N HIS A 190 6.44 7.02 -16.66
CA HIS A 190 5.07 7.34 -16.26
C HIS A 190 4.00 6.25 -16.46
N GLY A 191 3.59 5.65 -15.33
CA GLY A 191 2.42 4.79 -15.22
C GLY A 191 1.45 5.34 -14.18
N TYR A 192 0.61 6.31 -14.57
CA TYR A 192 -0.64 6.63 -13.85
C TYR A 192 -1.79 6.13 -14.74
N ARG A 193 -2.71 5.34 -14.18
CA ARG A 193 -3.84 4.74 -14.91
C ARG A 193 -5.15 4.93 -14.14
N PHE A 194 -6.20 5.25 -14.87
CA PHE A 194 -7.54 5.58 -14.37
C PHE A 194 -8.50 4.41 -14.57
N CYS A 195 -9.36 4.13 -13.59
CA CYS A 195 -10.50 3.20 -13.72
C CYS A 195 -11.79 4.01 -13.97
N ARG A 196 -12.63 3.55 -14.89
CA ARG A 196 -13.92 4.18 -15.21
C ARG A 196 -15.01 3.63 -14.27
N ASN A 197 -15.63 4.50 -13.46
CA ASN A 197 -16.83 4.11 -12.71
C ASN A 197 -18.07 4.26 -13.61
N ASN A 198 -18.77 3.14 -13.86
CA ASN A 198 -20.09 3.14 -14.55
C ASN A 198 -21.27 3.41 -13.59
N ALA A 199 -21.03 3.94 -12.39
CA ALA A 199 -22.05 4.05 -11.36
C ALA A 199 -22.84 5.38 -11.34
N ASN A 200 -22.59 6.33 -12.25
CA ASN A 200 -23.39 7.56 -12.36
C ASN A 200 -23.47 8.03 -13.82
N ALA A 201 -24.44 7.50 -14.56
CA ALA A 201 -24.72 7.92 -15.94
C ALA A 201 -25.58 9.19 -16.05
N ASP A 202 -25.96 9.84 -14.94
CA ASP A 202 -27.07 10.81 -14.98
C ASP A 202 -26.75 12.27 -14.74
N ASN A 203 -25.50 12.69 -14.55
CA ASN A 203 -25.19 14.12 -14.52
C ASN A 203 -23.74 14.38 -14.91
N GLY A 204 -23.51 14.66 -16.19
CA GLY A 204 -22.47 15.47 -16.88
C GLY A 204 -21.12 15.87 -16.26
N SER A 205 -20.71 15.35 -15.10
CA SER A 205 -19.45 15.62 -14.43
C SER A 205 -18.72 14.29 -14.25
N LEU A 206 -17.80 14.04 -15.18
CA LEU A 206 -16.89 12.89 -15.16
C LEU A 206 -15.92 13.04 -13.99
N ALA A 207 -16.24 12.42 -12.85
CA ALA A 207 -15.31 12.31 -11.73
C ALA A 207 -14.29 11.19 -12.04
N TRP A 208 -13.08 11.60 -12.44
CA TRP A 208 -11.94 10.71 -12.64
C TRP A 208 -11.18 10.56 -11.31
N SER A 209 -11.28 9.40 -10.65
CA SER A 209 -10.42 9.10 -9.50
C SER A 209 -9.11 8.47 -9.95
N VAL A 210 -7.98 9.03 -9.50
CA VAL A 210 -6.63 8.52 -9.75
C VAL A 210 -6.39 7.32 -8.82
N CYS A 211 -6.78 6.12 -9.24
CA CYS A 211 -6.49 4.90 -8.49
C CYS A 211 -5.17 4.28 -8.95
N CYS A 212 -4.05 4.72 -8.35
CA CYS A 212 -2.80 3.97 -8.41
C CYS A 212 -2.92 2.69 -7.59
N PHE A 213 -3.35 1.59 -8.21
CA PHE A 213 -3.22 0.26 -7.61
C PHE A 213 -2.27 -0.62 -8.42
N PRO A 214 -1.13 -1.05 -7.85
CA PRO A 214 -0.14 -1.89 -8.54
C PRO A 214 -0.58 -3.33 -8.81
N LYS A 215 -1.75 -3.76 -8.31
CA LYS A 215 -2.28 -5.13 -8.47
C LYS A 215 -2.52 -5.49 -9.94
N PHE A 216 -2.89 -4.52 -10.77
CA PHE A 216 -3.04 -4.72 -12.22
C PHE A 216 -1.69 -4.80 -12.96
N CYS A 217 -0.66 -4.07 -12.51
CA CYS A 217 0.71 -4.22 -13.04
C CYS A 217 1.28 -5.61 -12.76
N ALA A 218 1.03 -6.15 -11.55
CA ALA A 218 1.46 -7.49 -11.17
C ALA A 218 0.77 -8.60 -12.00
N HIS A 219 -0.49 -8.42 -12.40
CA HIS A 219 -1.21 -9.37 -13.28
C HIS A 219 -0.69 -9.32 -14.73
N LEU A 220 -0.15 -8.18 -15.17
CA LEU A 220 0.41 -7.98 -16.50
C LEU A 220 1.90 -8.30 -16.63
N GLY A 221 2.58 -8.68 -15.53
CA GLY A 221 4.01 -9.00 -15.54
C GLY A 221 4.94 -7.82 -15.88
N ILE A 222 4.53 -6.59 -15.54
CA ILE A 222 5.30 -5.35 -15.73
C ILE A 222 5.95 -4.91 -14.42
#